data_AF-A0A523YTR9-F1
#
_entry.id   AF-A0A523YTR9-F1
#
_cell.length_a   1.000
_cell.length_b   1.000
_cell.length_c   1.000
_cell.angle_alpha   90.00
_cell.angle_beta   90.00
_cell.angle_gamma   90.00
#
_symmetry.space_group_name_H-M   'P 1'
#
loop_
_entity.id
_entity.type
_entity.pdbx_description
1 polymer ?
#
loop_
_entity_poly.entity_id
_entity_poly.type
_entity_poly.pdbx_seq_one_letter_code
_entity_poly.pdbx_strand_id
1 'polypeptide(L)'
;MSFLATEIKKADASNFSVALPTIGIFGYELLGHEIIDMLGLTDTTIARQAEEPIEGMQTTWKEQKHNSKYLLGRAPDYIVFSTGIKPSAPAERALLLYRQFLQSYRTIGWFYQASESSKGMLQSAFKRVREIEGEIVPSYPVEYVQDYNRGLDYFVAGDYQKAIECYDKALKASPQPYNLYLIQNKAFSHMMLGQHEIAMELMNRVAAEDSLIFEAHKNLYMYARMMGDESKAEIHRRWLKKLVPWYLPRLDSLVAQQLRLSGRGRR
;
A
#
# COMPACT_ATOMS: atom_id res chain seq x y z
N MET A 1 -9.91 6.91 9.84
CA MET A 1 -10.56 7.21 8.55
C MET A 1 -10.79 8.71 8.34
N SER A 2 -11.39 9.48 9.28
CA SER A 2 -11.49 10.96 9.16
C SER A 2 -10.13 11.65 8.94
N PHE A 3 -9.10 11.21 9.69
CA PHE A 3 -7.71 11.66 9.47
C PHE A 3 -7.28 11.53 8.00
N LEU A 4 -7.42 10.34 7.41
CA LEU A 4 -6.97 10.07 6.05
C LEU A 4 -7.72 10.92 5.02
N ALA A 5 -9.04 11.07 5.17
CA ALA A 5 -9.84 11.96 4.32
C ALA A 5 -9.34 13.42 4.39
N THR A 6 -9.11 13.92 5.61
CA THR A 6 -8.59 15.28 5.83
C THR A 6 -7.21 15.47 5.18
N GLU A 7 -6.33 14.48 5.33
CA GLU A 7 -4.97 14.56 4.80
C GLU A 7 -4.91 14.45 3.28
N ILE A 8 -5.75 13.61 2.65
CA ILE A 8 -5.90 13.57 1.19
C ILE A 8 -6.35 14.95 0.69
N LYS A 9 -7.37 15.55 1.31
CA LYS A 9 -7.90 16.88 0.94
C LYS A 9 -6.86 18.00 1.06
N LYS A 10 -5.96 17.92 2.04
CA LYS A 10 -4.83 18.88 2.17
C LYS A 10 -3.77 18.65 1.09
N ALA A 11 -3.52 17.40 0.72
CA ALA A 11 -2.49 17.04 -0.25
C ALA A 11 -2.96 17.24 -1.71
N ASP A 12 -4.27 17.25 -1.94
CA ASP A 12 -4.87 17.36 -3.26
C ASP A 12 -6.01 18.39 -3.27
N ALA A 13 -5.74 19.55 -3.87
CA ALA A 13 -6.71 20.65 -3.96
C ALA A 13 -7.67 20.52 -5.16
N SER A 14 -7.54 19.47 -5.98
CA SER A 14 -8.41 19.23 -7.11
C SER A 14 -9.77 18.67 -6.68
N ASN A 15 -10.73 18.64 -7.60
CA ASN A 15 -11.93 17.84 -7.41
C ASN A 15 -11.63 16.37 -7.76
N PHE A 16 -11.11 15.64 -6.78
CA PHE A 16 -10.73 14.23 -6.94
C PHE A 16 -11.86 13.26 -6.60
N SER A 17 -11.67 12.01 -6.99
CA SER A 17 -12.53 10.87 -6.68
C SER A 17 -11.84 9.87 -5.74
N VAL A 18 -12.58 9.29 -4.80
CA VAL A 18 -12.08 8.29 -3.85
C VAL A 18 -12.98 7.07 -3.82
N ALA A 19 -12.41 5.90 -4.09
CA ALA A 19 -13.09 4.63 -3.89
C ALA A 19 -12.69 3.96 -2.57
N LEU A 20 -13.67 3.50 -1.80
CA LEU A 20 -13.44 2.79 -0.53
C LEU A 20 -14.63 1.90 -0.14
N PRO A 21 -14.42 0.83 0.65
CA PRO A 21 -15.50 -0.03 1.13
C PRO A 21 -16.27 0.54 2.34
N THR A 22 -15.73 1.55 3.03
CA THR A 22 -16.31 2.12 4.26
C THR A 22 -16.57 3.62 4.12
N ILE A 23 -17.59 3.95 3.31
CA ILE A 23 -17.86 5.33 2.87
C ILE A 23 -18.27 6.31 3.98
N GLY A 24 -18.81 5.83 5.11
CA GLY A 24 -19.54 6.67 6.06
C GLY A 24 -18.80 7.96 6.44
N ILE A 25 -17.60 7.85 7.00
CA ILE A 25 -16.85 9.01 7.45
C ILE A 25 -16.21 9.81 6.29
N PHE A 26 -15.93 9.19 5.15
CA PHE A 26 -15.41 9.89 3.98
C PHE A 26 -16.48 10.75 3.32
N GLY A 27 -17.74 10.30 3.27
CA GLY A 27 -18.85 11.06 2.70
C GLY A 27 -19.10 12.40 3.41
N TYR A 28 -18.88 12.48 4.72
CA TYR A 28 -19.00 13.74 5.47
C TYR A 28 -17.78 14.65 5.31
N GLU A 29 -16.57 14.09 5.30
CA GLU A 29 -15.31 14.86 5.30
C GLU A 29 -14.94 15.38 3.89
N LEU A 30 -15.39 14.67 2.86
CA LEU A 30 -15.06 14.93 1.45
C LEU A 30 -16.27 15.47 0.67
N LEU A 31 -17.12 16.27 1.31
CA LEU A 31 -18.18 17.00 0.62
C LEU A 31 -17.63 17.78 -0.58
N GLY A 32 -18.24 17.56 -1.74
CA GLY A 32 -17.81 18.17 -3.01
C GLY A 32 -16.87 17.31 -3.85
N HIS A 33 -16.37 16.19 -3.31
CA HIS A 33 -15.58 15.19 -4.02
C HIS A 33 -16.42 13.97 -4.38
N GLU A 34 -16.01 13.21 -5.39
CA GLU A 34 -16.70 11.99 -5.76
C GLU A 34 -16.30 10.83 -4.86
N ILE A 35 -17.28 10.14 -4.27
CA ILE A 35 -17.07 8.97 -3.43
C ILE A 35 -17.68 7.74 -4.10
N ILE A 36 -16.86 6.73 -4.33
CA ILE A 36 -17.26 5.47 -4.97
C ILE A 36 -17.26 4.38 -3.89
N ASP A 37 -18.44 3.84 -3.62
CA ASP A 37 -18.60 2.74 -2.67
C ASP A 37 -18.25 1.40 -3.33
N MET A 38 -17.19 0.76 -2.85
CA MET A 38 -16.67 -0.47 -3.44
C MET A 38 -17.53 -1.71 -3.20
N LEU A 39 -18.50 -1.64 -2.27
CA LEU A 39 -19.30 -2.80 -1.83
C LEU A 39 -20.78 -2.71 -2.26
N GLY A 40 -21.17 -1.65 -2.97
CA GLY A 40 -22.53 -1.48 -3.49
C GLY A 40 -23.61 -1.30 -2.43
N LEU A 41 -23.26 -0.71 -1.28
CA LEU A 41 -24.20 -0.20 -0.28
C LEU A 41 -24.90 1.09 -0.77
N THR A 42 -24.18 1.92 -1.54
CA THR A 42 -24.68 3.18 -2.13
C THR A 42 -24.41 3.30 -3.62
N ASP A 43 -23.38 2.64 -4.16
CA ASP A 43 -23.17 2.60 -5.62
C ASP A 43 -24.15 1.61 -6.27
N THR A 44 -25.12 2.14 -7.00
CA THR A 44 -26.19 1.32 -7.60
C THR A 44 -25.70 0.39 -8.70
N THR A 45 -24.60 0.72 -9.38
CA THR A 45 -24.01 -0.14 -10.42
C THR A 45 -23.41 -1.36 -9.75
N ILE A 46 -22.58 -1.19 -8.71
CA ILE A 46 -22.01 -2.31 -7.95
C ILE A 46 -23.13 -3.11 -7.26
N ALA A 47 -24.18 -2.45 -6.77
CA ALA A 47 -25.29 -3.12 -6.09
C ALA A 47 -26.07 -4.08 -7.01
N ARG A 48 -26.24 -3.72 -8.29
CA ARG A 48 -27.09 -4.43 -9.27
C ARG A 48 -26.32 -5.28 -10.26
N GLN A 49 -25.06 -4.92 -10.52
CA GLN A 49 -24.19 -5.55 -11.50
C GLN A 49 -22.89 -5.99 -10.81
N ALA A 50 -23.00 -6.66 -9.65
CA ALA A 50 -21.84 -7.23 -8.99
C ALA A 50 -21.17 -8.29 -9.89
N GLU A 51 -19.86 -8.39 -9.83
CA GLU A 51 -19.12 -9.52 -10.40
C GLU A 51 -19.48 -10.81 -9.63
N GLU A 52 -19.37 -11.95 -10.32
CA GLU A 52 -19.55 -13.25 -9.70
C GLU A 52 -18.53 -13.47 -8.57
N PRO A 53 -18.89 -14.19 -7.50
CA PRO A 53 -17.96 -14.53 -6.44
C PRO A 53 -16.70 -15.19 -6.99
N ILE A 54 -15.55 -14.68 -6.59
CA ILE A 54 -14.26 -15.22 -6.98
C ILE A 54 -14.03 -16.54 -6.22
N GLU A 55 -14.03 -17.66 -6.94
CA GLU A 55 -13.80 -18.98 -6.34
C GLU A 55 -12.48 -19.02 -5.55
N GLY A 56 -12.51 -19.59 -4.35
CA GLY A 56 -11.36 -19.63 -3.44
C GLY A 56 -11.09 -18.33 -2.68
N MET A 57 -11.67 -17.18 -3.05
CA MET A 57 -11.42 -15.92 -2.35
C MET A 57 -12.30 -15.77 -1.10
N GLN A 58 -11.83 -16.31 0.03
CA GLN A 58 -12.55 -16.25 1.31
C GLN A 58 -12.32 -14.94 2.07
N THR A 59 -13.38 -14.28 2.56
CA THR A 59 -13.27 -13.10 3.43
C THR A 59 -14.17 -13.24 4.66
N THR A 60 -13.86 -12.49 5.72
CA THR A 60 -14.70 -12.43 6.94
C THR A 60 -15.77 -11.33 6.87
N TRP A 61 -15.86 -10.63 5.74
CA TRP A 61 -16.82 -9.52 5.57
C TRP A 61 -18.23 -10.05 5.39
N LYS A 62 -19.23 -9.28 5.82
CA LYS A 62 -20.64 -9.62 5.55
C LYS A 62 -20.99 -9.29 4.10
N GLU A 63 -20.61 -8.11 3.66
CA GLU A 63 -20.77 -7.63 2.30
C GLU A 63 -19.75 -8.31 1.39
N GLN A 64 -20.24 -9.03 0.38
CA GLN A 64 -19.39 -9.78 -0.57
C GLN A 64 -19.35 -9.17 -1.97
N LYS A 65 -20.24 -8.21 -2.27
CA LYS A 65 -20.36 -7.61 -3.60
C LYS A 65 -19.12 -6.77 -3.93
N HIS A 66 -18.73 -6.81 -5.19
CA HIS A 66 -17.79 -5.87 -5.81
C HIS A 66 -18.07 -5.80 -7.31
N ASN A 67 -17.60 -4.73 -7.97
CA ASN A 67 -17.43 -4.70 -9.42
C ASN A 67 -16.14 -3.93 -9.71
N SER A 68 -15.04 -4.67 -9.72
CA SER A 68 -13.68 -4.15 -9.90
C SER A 68 -13.48 -3.63 -11.31
N LYS A 69 -14.12 -4.26 -12.31
CA LYS A 69 -14.11 -3.81 -13.71
C LYS A 69 -14.73 -2.41 -13.85
N TYR A 70 -15.93 -2.21 -13.29
CA TYR A 70 -16.60 -0.91 -13.26
C TYR A 70 -15.78 0.11 -12.49
N LEU A 71 -15.30 -0.24 -11.30
CA LEU A 71 -14.51 0.66 -10.46
C LEU A 71 -13.21 1.11 -11.15
N LEU A 72 -12.47 0.20 -11.78
CA LEU A 72 -11.29 0.56 -12.56
C LEU A 72 -11.64 1.33 -13.83
N GLY A 73 -12.78 1.05 -14.47
CA GLY A 73 -13.29 1.84 -15.60
C GLY A 73 -13.67 3.27 -15.23
N ARG A 74 -14.12 3.50 -13.97
CA ARG A 74 -14.32 4.83 -13.39
C ARG A 74 -13.01 5.57 -13.11
N ALA A 75 -11.91 4.83 -13.02
CA ALA A 75 -10.55 5.32 -12.80
C ALA A 75 -10.43 6.34 -11.65
N PRO A 76 -10.77 5.97 -10.40
CA PRO A 76 -10.70 6.89 -9.28
C PRO A 76 -9.28 7.42 -9.05
N ASP A 77 -9.17 8.63 -8.51
CA ASP A 77 -7.86 9.22 -8.18
C ASP A 77 -7.21 8.54 -6.98
N TYR A 78 -8.05 8.12 -6.03
CA TYR A 78 -7.63 7.42 -4.82
C TYR A 78 -8.46 6.15 -4.59
N ILE A 79 -7.80 5.09 -4.15
CA ILE A 79 -8.43 3.89 -3.60
C ILE A 79 -7.93 3.71 -2.18
N VAL A 80 -8.85 3.57 -1.22
CA VAL A 80 -8.52 3.42 0.19
C VAL A 80 -9.01 2.07 0.67
N PHE A 81 -8.09 1.22 1.11
CA PHE A 81 -8.45 -0.03 1.77
C PHE A 81 -8.74 0.22 3.26
N SER A 82 -9.68 -0.54 3.78
CA SER A 82 -10.14 -0.58 5.16
C SER A 82 -9.03 -0.86 6.18
N THR A 83 -8.02 -1.66 5.81
CA THR A 83 -6.89 -2.03 6.69
C THR A 83 -5.53 -1.58 6.13
N GLY A 84 -5.53 -0.46 5.40
CA GLY A 84 -4.30 0.18 4.90
C GLY A 84 -3.76 -0.51 3.65
N ILE A 85 -2.69 -1.30 3.77
CA ILE A 85 -2.11 -2.02 2.62
C ILE A 85 -2.60 -3.46 2.51
N LYS A 86 -3.19 -4.01 3.58
CA LYS A 86 -3.71 -5.38 3.58
C LYS A 86 -5.10 -5.38 2.92
N PRO A 87 -5.34 -6.23 1.91
CA PRO A 87 -6.67 -6.37 1.32
C PRO A 87 -7.54 -7.26 2.22
N SER A 88 -8.51 -6.65 2.89
CA SER A 88 -9.45 -7.30 3.80
C SER A 88 -10.81 -7.51 3.15
N ALA A 89 -11.37 -6.47 2.54
CA ALA A 89 -12.69 -6.54 1.92
C ALA A 89 -12.65 -7.29 0.58
N PRO A 90 -13.75 -7.92 0.13
CA PRO A 90 -13.79 -8.63 -1.14
C PRO A 90 -13.35 -7.77 -2.31
N ALA A 91 -13.83 -6.53 -2.41
CA ALA A 91 -13.45 -5.60 -3.46
C ALA A 91 -11.94 -5.26 -3.47
N GLU A 92 -11.31 -5.15 -2.28
CA GLU A 92 -9.87 -4.88 -2.16
C GLU A 92 -9.03 -6.07 -2.64
N ARG A 93 -9.49 -7.29 -2.33
CA ARG A 93 -8.83 -8.52 -2.79
C ARG A 93 -9.04 -8.75 -4.27
N ALA A 94 -10.25 -8.49 -4.77
CA ALA A 94 -10.58 -8.57 -6.17
C ALA A 94 -9.70 -7.63 -7.00
N LEU A 95 -9.44 -6.40 -6.53
CA LEU A 95 -8.55 -5.45 -7.20
C LEU A 95 -7.14 -6.00 -7.45
N LEU A 96 -6.61 -6.84 -6.56
CA LEU A 96 -5.29 -7.45 -6.75
C LEU A 96 -5.25 -8.48 -7.88
N LEU A 97 -6.41 -8.92 -8.39
CA LEU A 97 -6.49 -9.77 -9.57
C LEU A 97 -6.27 -8.99 -10.87
N TYR A 98 -6.41 -7.66 -10.84
CA TYR A 98 -6.36 -6.81 -12.03
C TYR A 98 -4.98 -6.17 -12.18
N ARG A 99 -4.27 -6.49 -13.28
CA ARG A 99 -2.99 -5.83 -13.60
C ARG A 99 -3.10 -4.30 -13.66
N GLN A 100 -4.26 -3.78 -14.08
CA GLN A 100 -4.52 -2.35 -14.19
C GLN A 100 -4.36 -1.64 -12.86
N PHE A 101 -4.87 -2.23 -11.77
CA PHE A 101 -4.69 -1.68 -10.43
C PHE A 101 -3.21 -1.64 -10.07
N LEU A 102 -2.50 -2.77 -10.24
CA LEU A 102 -1.09 -2.92 -9.89
C LEU A 102 -0.15 -2.04 -10.74
N GLN A 103 -0.52 -1.69 -11.96
CA GLN A 103 0.26 -0.83 -12.85
C GLN A 103 -0.02 0.66 -12.64
N SER A 104 -1.29 1.00 -12.35
CA SER A 104 -1.77 2.38 -12.37
C SER A 104 -1.73 3.08 -11.02
N TYR A 105 -1.78 2.32 -9.91
CA TYR A 105 -1.90 2.89 -8.58
C TYR A 105 -0.66 2.67 -7.72
N ARG A 106 -0.18 3.73 -7.05
CA ARG A 106 0.92 3.65 -6.09
C ARG A 106 0.49 4.10 -4.71
N THR A 107 1.00 3.43 -3.69
CA THR A 107 0.74 3.82 -2.31
C THR A 107 1.37 5.19 -2.06
N ILE A 108 0.67 5.98 -1.25
CA ILE A 108 1.18 7.17 -0.58
C ILE A 108 0.74 7.09 0.88
N GLY A 109 1.46 7.76 1.78
CA GLY A 109 1.22 7.60 3.22
C GLY A 109 1.29 8.88 4.03
N TRP A 110 0.52 8.91 5.11
CA TRP A 110 0.52 9.96 6.12
C TRP A 110 0.74 9.36 7.49
N PHE A 111 1.57 10.01 8.29
CA PHE A 111 1.85 9.56 9.64
C PHE A 111 0.71 9.95 10.57
N TYR A 112 0.02 8.95 11.10
CA TYR A 112 -1.04 9.13 12.09
C TYR A 112 -0.53 8.75 13.47
N GLN A 113 -0.83 9.58 14.47
CA GLN A 113 -0.57 9.29 15.86
C GLN A 113 -1.69 9.90 16.70
N ALA A 114 -2.37 9.08 17.52
CA ALA A 114 -3.55 9.54 18.27
C ALA A 114 -3.18 10.48 19.43
N SER A 115 -2.02 10.26 20.03
CA SER A 115 -1.42 11.09 21.08
C SER A 115 0.10 10.94 21.05
N GLU A 116 0.84 11.90 21.61
CA GLU A 116 2.31 11.83 21.67
C GLU A 116 2.84 10.54 22.32
N SER A 117 2.09 9.96 23.26
CA SER A 117 2.40 8.71 23.95
C SER A 117 2.02 7.44 23.19
N SER A 118 1.14 7.53 22.18
CA SER A 118 0.70 6.38 21.39
C SER A 118 1.73 5.99 20.32
N LYS A 119 1.82 4.71 19.97
CA LYS A 119 2.62 4.29 18.80
C LYS A 119 1.92 4.78 17.53
N GLY A 120 2.56 5.69 16.80
CA GLY A 120 2.04 6.13 15.51
C GLY A 120 2.16 5.05 14.42
N MET A 121 1.37 5.21 13.38
CA MET A 121 1.33 4.31 12.22
C MET A 121 1.25 5.11 10.92
N LEU A 122 1.73 4.53 9.84
CA LEU A 122 1.53 5.07 8.51
C LEU A 122 0.14 4.63 8.02
N GLN A 123 -0.76 5.58 7.78
CA GLN A 123 -2.00 5.32 7.04
C GLN A 123 -1.73 5.58 5.57
N SER A 124 -2.18 4.65 4.71
CA SER A 124 -1.89 4.70 3.28
C SER A 124 -3.16 4.75 2.45
N ALA A 125 -3.05 5.33 1.26
CA ALA A 125 -4.02 5.24 0.17
C ALA A 125 -3.27 4.86 -1.11
N PHE A 126 -3.98 4.27 -2.07
CA PHE A 126 -3.48 4.03 -3.41
C PHE A 126 -3.86 5.23 -4.29
N LYS A 127 -2.89 6.01 -4.73
CA LYS A 127 -3.07 7.12 -5.67
C LYS A 127 -2.87 6.63 -7.10
N ARG A 128 -3.76 6.99 -8.01
CA ARG A 128 -3.57 6.79 -9.44
C ARG A 128 -2.41 7.67 -9.93
N VAL A 129 -1.39 7.05 -10.49
CA VAL A 129 -0.17 7.71 -10.99
C VAL A 129 0.08 7.46 -12.47
N ARG A 130 -0.66 6.53 -13.08
CA ARG A 130 -0.68 6.27 -14.52
C ARG A 130 -2.12 6.07 -14.96
N GLU A 131 -2.38 6.28 -16.25
CA GLU A 131 -3.67 5.97 -16.86
C GLU A 131 -3.94 4.46 -16.80
N ILE A 132 -5.22 4.10 -16.75
CA ILE A 132 -5.66 2.71 -16.80
C ILE A 132 -5.76 2.30 -18.27
N GLU A 133 -4.89 1.39 -18.69
CA GLU A 133 -4.78 0.97 -20.09
C GLU A 133 -5.15 -0.51 -20.30
N GLY A 134 -5.55 -0.80 -21.54
CA GLY A 134 -5.90 -2.15 -21.98
C GLY A 134 -7.22 -2.68 -21.42
N GLU A 135 -7.50 -3.95 -21.70
CA GLU A 135 -8.75 -4.58 -21.28
C GLU A 135 -8.79 -4.84 -19.76
N ILE A 136 -9.82 -4.32 -19.09
CA ILE A 136 -10.02 -4.48 -17.64
C ILE A 136 -10.64 -5.85 -17.36
N VAL A 137 -9.77 -6.84 -17.21
CA VAL A 137 -10.09 -8.23 -16.87
C VAL A 137 -9.16 -8.72 -15.77
N PRO A 138 -9.62 -9.64 -14.90
CA PRO A 138 -8.73 -10.27 -13.92
C PRO A 138 -7.67 -11.09 -14.66
N SER A 139 -6.40 -10.82 -14.35
CA SER A 139 -5.25 -11.44 -15.01
C SER A 139 -4.27 -12.10 -14.04
N TYR A 140 -4.42 -11.88 -12.73
CA TYR A 140 -3.65 -12.58 -11.70
C TYR A 140 -4.51 -13.70 -11.09
N PRO A 141 -3.90 -14.84 -10.72
CA PRO A 141 -4.61 -15.95 -10.11
C PRO A 141 -5.01 -15.66 -8.66
N VAL A 142 -6.03 -16.37 -8.17
CA VAL A 142 -6.56 -16.20 -6.80
C VAL A 142 -5.54 -16.67 -5.76
N GLU A 143 -4.79 -17.72 -6.06
CA GLU A 143 -3.75 -18.29 -5.21
C GLU A 143 -2.68 -17.25 -4.87
N TYR A 144 -2.32 -16.40 -5.83
CA TYR A 144 -1.41 -15.28 -5.59
C TYR A 144 -1.96 -14.33 -4.51
N VAL A 145 -3.24 -13.95 -4.58
CA VAL A 145 -3.85 -13.04 -3.60
C VAL A 145 -3.97 -13.69 -2.23
N GLN A 146 -4.29 -14.99 -2.18
CA GLN A 146 -4.38 -15.75 -0.93
C GLN A 146 -3.03 -15.83 -0.23
N ASP A 147 -1.98 -16.27 -0.92
CA ASP A 147 -0.64 -16.38 -0.35
C ASP A 147 -0.07 -15.01 0.00
N TYR A 148 -0.34 -13.97 -0.79
CA TYR A 148 0.03 -12.60 -0.43
C TYR A 148 -0.64 -12.13 0.87
N ASN A 149 -1.94 -12.38 1.03
CA ASN A 149 -2.67 -12.03 2.25
C ASN A 149 -2.16 -12.80 3.46
N ARG A 150 -1.91 -14.10 3.30
CA ARG A 150 -1.36 -14.95 4.35
C ARG A 150 0.05 -14.51 4.76
N GLY A 151 0.87 -14.07 3.80
CA GLY A 151 2.18 -13.50 4.07
C GLY A 151 2.10 -12.23 4.93
N LEU A 152 1.14 -11.35 4.64
CA LEU A 152 0.86 -10.17 5.46
C LEU A 152 0.40 -10.55 6.88
N ASP A 153 -0.40 -11.61 7.03
CA ASP A 153 -0.82 -12.10 8.34
C ASP A 153 0.34 -12.62 9.19
N TYR A 154 1.20 -13.46 8.61
CA TYR A 154 2.40 -13.92 9.31
C TYR A 154 3.35 -12.78 9.63
N PHE A 155 3.47 -11.79 8.73
CA PHE A 155 4.27 -10.60 8.99
C PHE A 155 3.77 -9.81 10.21
N VAL A 156 2.46 -9.57 10.30
CA VAL A 156 1.85 -8.89 11.45
C VAL A 156 2.00 -9.71 12.74
N ALA A 157 1.96 -11.04 12.64
CA ALA A 157 2.22 -11.95 13.75
C ALA A 157 3.71 -12.02 14.17
N GLY A 158 4.61 -11.40 13.42
CA GLY A 158 6.06 -11.42 13.68
C GLY A 158 6.78 -12.69 13.19
N ASP A 159 6.06 -13.60 12.50
CA ASP A 159 6.65 -14.80 11.89
C ASP A 159 7.15 -14.46 10.47
N TYR A 160 8.27 -13.75 10.43
CA TYR A 160 8.82 -13.24 9.18
C TYR A 160 9.28 -14.34 8.22
N GLN A 161 9.68 -15.51 8.74
CA GLN A 161 10.09 -16.64 7.92
C GLN A 161 8.89 -17.22 7.17
N LYS A 162 7.77 -17.47 7.85
CA LYS A 162 6.54 -17.92 7.17
C LYS A 162 5.96 -16.85 6.24
N ALA A 163 6.13 -15.57 6.59
CA ALA A 163 5.75 -14.48 5.70
C ALA A 163 6.51 -14.56 4.37
N ILE A 164 7.84 -14.76 4.42
CA ILE A 164 8.69 -14.93 3.23
C ILE A 164 8.24 -16.15 2.41
N GLU A 165 7.98 -17.29 3.04
CA GLU A 165 7.50 -18.49 2.34
C GLU A 165 6.18 -18.25 1.58
N CYS A 166 5.25 -17.51 2.20
CA CYS A 166 3.99 -17.15 1.56
C CYS A 166 4.22 -16.19 0.39
N TYR A 167 5.09 -15.18 0.56
CA TYR A 167 5.46 -14.29 -0.53
C TYR A 167 6.11 -15.04 -1.70
N ASP A 168 6.96 -16.04 -1.43
CA ASP A 168 7.57 -16.85 -2.49
C ASP A 168 6.56 -17.70 -3.26
N LYS A 169 5.56 -18.26 -2.58
CA LYS A 169 4.44 -18.95 -3.24
C LYS A 169 3.62 -18.00 -4.10
N ALA A 170 3.29 -16.82 -3.57
CA ALA A 170 2.56 -15.80 -4.30
C ALA A 170 3.34 -15.31 -5.54
N LEU A 171 4.66 -15.14 -5.46
CA LEU A 171 5.51 -14.81 -6.63
C LEU A 171 5.49 -15.93 -7.67
N LYS A 172 5.54 -17.18 -7.24
CA LYS A 172 5.51 -18.34 -8.14
C LYS A 172 4.19 -18.44 -8.91
N ALA A 173 3.08 -18.05 -8.28
CA ALA A 173 1.76 -18.00 -8.91
C ALA A 173 1.56 -16.73 -9.78
N SER A 174 2.27 -15.65 -9.51
CA SER A 174 2.04 -14.36 -10.18
C SER A 174 2.52 -14.35 -11.64
N PRO A 175 1.72 -13.82 -12.59
CA PRO A 175 2.22 -13.45 -13.89
C PRO A 175 3.22 -12.27 -13.80
N GLN A 176 4.09 -12.18 -14.81
CA GLN A 176 4.96 -11.01 -14.99
C GLN A 176 4.22 -9.88 -15.73
N PRO A 177 4.47 -8.60 -15.40
CA PRO A 177 5.36 -8.12 -14.34
C PRO A 177 4.80 -8.40 -12.94
N TYR A 178 5.65 -8.75 -11.96
CA TYR A 178 5.20 -9.05 -10.61
C TYR A 178 4.58 -7.83 -9.89
N ASN A 179 3.72 -8.10 -8.90
CA ASN A 179 3.39 -7.07 -7.92
C ASN A 179 4.62 -6.72 -7.07
N LEU A 180 5.16 -5.53 -7.27
CA LEU A 180 6.34 -5.05 -6.55
C LEU A 180 6.12 -4.88 -5.04
N TYR A 181 4.87 -4.70 -4.57
CA TYR A 181 4.57 -4.65 -3.13
C TYR A 181 4.83 -6.00 -2.45
N LEU A 182 4.71 -7.10 -3.18
CA LEU A 182 5.07 -8.41 -2.66
C LEU A 182 6.58 -8.47 -2.43
N ILE A 183 7.38 -8.10 -3.43
CA ILE A 183 8.85 -8.08 -3.33
C ILE A 183 9.30 -7.14 -2.20
N GLN A 184 8.67 -5.97 -2.09
CA GLN A 184 8.91 -5.01 -1.01
C GLN A 184 8.58 -5.58 0.38
N ASN A 185 7.46 -6.28 0.53
CA ASN A 185 7.10 -6.92 1.80
C ASN A 185 8.04 -8.07 2.15
N LYS A 186 8.47 -8.86 1.17
CA LYS A 186 9.52 -9.88 1.34
C LYS A 186 10.83 -9.23 1.81
N ALA A 187 11.25 -8.14 1.17
CA ALA A 187 12.43 -7.40 1.58
C ALA A 187 12.33 -6.87 3.01
N PHE A 188 11.14 -6.41 3.41
CA PHE A 188 10.90 -5.95 4.77
C PHE A 188 10.92 -7.10 5.78
N SER A 189 10.41 -8.28 5.44
CA SER A 189 10.59 -9.48 6.28
C SER A 189 12.06 -9.86 6.48
N HIS A 190 12.88 -9.82 5.42
CA HIS A 190 14.33 -10.04 5.53
C HIS A 190 15.00 -9.00 6.44
N MET A 191 14.60 -7.72 6.33
CA MET A 191 15.06 -6.66 7.24
C MET A 191 14.74 -6.97 8.70
N MET A 192 13.53 -7.46 8.99
CA MET A 192 13.11 -7.83 10.34
C MET A 192 13.85 -9.06 10.90
N LEU A 193 14.40 -9.91 10.02
CA LEU A 193 15.28 -11.03 10.38
C LEU A 193 16.77 -10.64 10.50
N GLY A 194 17.12 -9.36 10.29
CA GLY A 194 18.51 -8.89 10.30
C GLY A 194 19.30 -9.25 9.03
N GLN A 195 18.64 -9.76 7.99
CA GLN A 195 19.25 -10.14 6.72
C GLN A 195 19.32 -8.90 5.80
N HIS A 196 20.13 -7.93 6.22
CA HIS A 196 20.13 -6.59 5.66
C HIS A 196 20.57 -6.54 4.19
N GLU A 197 21.56 -7.34 3.80
CA GLU A 197 22.07 -7.39 2.42
C GLU A 197 20.96 -7.81 1.45
N ILE A 198 20.26 -8.91 1.75
CA ILE A 198 19.15 -9.43 0.94
C ILE A 198 18.01 -8.41 0.89
N ALA A 199 17.67 -7.80 2.03
CA ALA A 199 16.63 -6.77 2.09
C ALA A 199 16.96 -5.58 1.19
N MET A 200 18.21 -5.11 1.18
CA MET A 200 18.64 -3.97 0.37
C MET A 200 18.72 -4.31 -1.11
N GLU A 201 19.14 -5.51 -1.49
CA GLU A 201 19.09 -5.96 -2.88
C GLU A 201 17.65 -5.92 -3.42
N LEU A 202 16.71 -6.52 -2.67
CA LEU A 202 15.30 -6.54 -3.07
C LEU A 202 14.68 -5.14 -3.10
N MET A 203 14.98 -4.26 -2.15
CA MET A 203 14.45 -2.88 -2.17
C MET A 203 15.03 -2.04 -3.30
N ASN A 204 16.32 -2.20 -3.63
CA ASN A 204 16.92 -1.55 -4.78
C ASN A 204 16.28 -2.02 -6.08
N ARG A 205 16.01 -3.32 -6.21
CA ARG A 205 15.27 -3.87 -7.34
C ARG A 205 13.88 -3.24 -7.47
N VAL A 206 13.11 -3.14 -6.38
CA VAL A 206 11.78 -2.49 -6.38
C VAL A 206 11.88 -1.05 -6.85
N ALA A 207 12.83 -0.27 -6.32
CA ALA A 207 13.00 1.14 -6.70
C ALA A 207 13.49 1.34 -8.14
N ALA A 208 14.24 0.39 -8.69
CA ALA A 208 14.72 0.39 -10.07
C ALA A 208 13.61 0.01 -11.05
N GLU A 209 12.76 -0.97 -10.71
CA GLU A 209 11.61 -1.37 -11.53
C GLU A 209 10.49 -0.33 -11.47
N ASP A 210 10.24 0.28 -10.31
CA ASP A 210 9.30 1.38 -10.17
C ASP A 210 9.68 2.38 -9.08
N SER A 211 10.25 3.51 -9.51
CA SER A 211 10.68 4.58 -8.62
C SER A 211 9.53 5.38 -7.98
N LEU A 212 8.26 5.08 -8.30
CA LEU A 212 7.10 5.72 -7.66
C LEU A 212 6.67 5.00 -6.36
N ILE A 213 7.29 3.86 -6.01
CA ILE A 213 7.03 3.16 -4.75
C ILE A 213 7.83 3.83 -3.63
N PHE A 214 7.18 4.74 -2.90
CA PHE A 214 7.87 5.54 -1.87
C PHE A 214 8.37 4.69 -0.70
N GLU A 215 7.77 3.53 -0.41
CA GLU A 215 8.22 2.65 0.68
C GLU A 215 9.62 2.09 0.44
N ALA A 216 9.96 1.78 -0.82
CA ALA A 216 11.30 1.33 -1.18
C ALA A 216 12.31 2.45 -0.89
N HIS A 217 12.03 3.67 -1.36
CA HIS A 217 12.87 4.84 -1.06
C HIS A 217 12.93 5.17 0.43
N LYS A 218 11.82 5.03 1.17
CA LYS A 218 11.77 5.24 2.62
C LYS A 218 12.73 4.29 3.33
N ASN A 219 12.66 3.00 3.03
CA ASN A 219 13.49 2.00 3.69
C ASN A 219 14.96 2.11 3.29
N LEU A 220 15.26 2.34 1.99
CA LEU A 220 16.63 2.56 1.52
C LEU A 220 17.24 3.84 2.10
N TYR A 221 16.46 4.92 2.23
CA TYR A 221 16.87 6.15 2.90
C TYR A 221 17.23 5.89 4.36
N MET A 222 16.34 5.25 5.12
CA MET A 222 16.57 4.94 6.53
C MET A 222 17.84 4.09 6.70
N TYR A 223 17.99 3.05 5.89
CA TYR A 223 19.15 2.16 5.95
C TYR A 223 20.45 2.90 5.61
N ALA A 224 20.48 3.68 4.53
CA ALA A 224 21.66 4.46 4.15
C ALA A 224 22.09 5.43 5.26
N ARG A 225 21.13 6.12 5.91
CA ARG A 225 21.41 6.98 7.08
C ARG A 225 21.96 6.19 8.27
N MET A 226 21.42 5.00 8.54
CA MET A 226 21.92 4.13 9.62
C MET A 226 23.35 3.64 9.37
N MET A 227 23.73 3.42 8.11
CA MET A 227 25.07 3.01 7.70
C MET A 227 26.05 4.17 7.50
N GLY A 228 25.59 5.43 7.61
CA GLY A 228 26.41 6.61 7.37
C GLY A 228 26.70 6.89 5.88
N ASP A 229 25.98 6.24 4.96
CA ASP A 229 26.09 6.46 3.51
C ASP A 229 25.19 7.65 3.10
N GLU A 230 25.66 8.86 3.40
CA GLU A 230 24.90 10.09 3.15
C GLU A 230 24.63 10.33 1.65
N SER A 231 25.50 9.84 0.77
CA SER A 231 25.30 9.93 -0.69
C SER A 231 24.08 9.14 -1.14
N LYS A 232 23.98 7.85 -0.75
CA LYS A 232 22.79 7.04 -1.07
C LYS A 232 21.54 7.55 -0.37
N ALA A 233 21.67 8.04 0.86
CA ALA A 233 20.55 8.62 1.58
C ALA A 233 19.95 9.80 0.81
N GLU A 234 20.77 10.71 0.30
CA GLU A 234 20.30 11.88 -0.44
C GLU A 234 19.59 11.51 -1.75
N ILE A 235 20.02 10.45 -2.45
CA ILE A 235 19.32 9.93 -3.64
C ILE A 235 17.86 9.61 -3.31
N HIS A 236 17.65 8.80 -2.26
CA HIS A 236 16.31 8.37 -1.88
C HIS A 236 15.50 9.48 -1.22
N ARG A 237 16.16 10.41 -0.53
CA ARG A 237 15.52 11.59 0.05
C ARG A 237 14.90 12.49 -1.01
N ARG A 238 15.54 12.66 -2.18
CA ARG A 238 14.98 13.41 -3.32
C ARG A 238 13.69 12.79 -3.84
N TRP A 239 13.65 11.46 -3.97
CA TRP A 239 12.43 10.75 -4.33
C TRP A 239 11.33 10.94 -3.29
N LEU A 240 11.64 10.81 -2.00
CA LEU A 240 10.66 11.03 -0.93
C LEU A 240 10.11 12.45 -0.91
N LYS A 241 10.95 13.46 -1.18
CA LYS A 241 10.51 14.85 -1.34
C LYS A 241 9.52 15.03 -2.49
N LYS A 242 9.67 14.26 -3.57
CA LYS A 242 8.75 14.28 -4.72
C LYS A 242 7.44 13.53 -4.43
N LEU A 243 7.53 12.35 -3.81
CA LEU A 243 6.40 11.43 -3.67
C LEU A 243 5.52 11.74 -2.45
N VAL A 244 6.14 12.07 -1.32
CA VAL A 244 5.47 12.26 -0.03
C VAL A 244 6.12 13.40 0.78
N PRO A 245 6.19 14.64 0.26
CA PRO A 245 6.85 15.76 0.91
C PRO A 245 6.34 16.05 2.32
N TRP A 246 5.05 15.81 2.58
CA TRP A 246 4.42 15.97 3.89
C TRP A 246 4.92 14.96 4.94
N TYR A 247 5.34 13.77 4.51
CA TYR A 247 5.82 12.72 5.41
C TYR A 247 7.32 12.84 5.71
N LEU A 248 8.10 13.45 4.81
CA LEU A 248 9.55 13.52 4.91
C LEU A 248 10.08 14.13 6.22
N PRO A 249 9.56 15.26 6.76
CA PRO A 249 10.04 15.82 8.03
C PRO A 249 9.91 14.85 9.21
N ARG A 250 8.83 14.05 9.24
CA ARG A 250 8.63 13.03 10.27
C ARG A 250 9.66 11.91 10.13
N LEU A 251 9.92 11.46 8.90
CA LEU A 251 10.91 10.44 8.63
C LEU A 251 12.33 10.88 9.04
N ASP A 252 12.71 12.12 8.73
CA ASP A 252 13.98 12.72 9.14
C ASP A 252 14.11 12.73 10.67
N SER A 253 13.05 13.12 11.38
CA SER A 253 13.01 13.09 12.85
C SER A 253 13.16 11.68 13.42
N LEU A 254 12.53 10.68 12.81
CA LEU A 254 12.60 9.28 13.26
C LEU A 254 14.02 8.73 13.12
N VAL A 255 14.66 8.95 11.97
CA VAL A 255 16.05 8.54 11.73
C VAL A 255 16.99 9.22 12.73
N ALA A 256 16.85 10.53 12.96
CA ALA A 256 17.68 11.25 13.92
C ALA A 256 17.49 10.77 15.38
N GLN A 257 16.28 10.35 15.76
CA GLN A 257 16.03 9.74 17.06
C GLN A 257 16.73 8.37 17.17
N GLN A 258 16.60 7.53 16.14
CA GLN A 258 17.20 6.19 16.12
C GLN A 258 18.72 6.25 16.19
N LEU A 259 19.36 7.11 15.40
CA LEU A 259 20.82 7.33 15.44
C LEU A 259 21.32 7.77 16.83
N ARG A 260 20.56 8.65 17.52
CA ARG A 260 20.88 9.07 18.89
C ARG A 260 20.82 7.91 19.88
N LEU A 261 19.85 7.01 19.75
CA LEU A 261 19.73 5.83 20.60
C LEU A 261 20.86 4.83 20.34
N SER A 262 21.19 4.56 19.07
CA SER A 262 22.29 3.67 18.69
C SER A 262 23.66 4.21 19.11
N GLY A 263 23.86 5.53 19.11
CA GLY A 263 25.09 6.17 19.57
C GLY A 263 25.27 6.19 21.10
N ARG A 264 24.18 6.12 21.88
CA ARG A 264 24.23 6.04 23.35
C ARG A 264 24.59 4.65 23.89
N GLY A 265 24.35 3.59 23.11
CA GLY A 265 24.72 2.21 23.48
C GLY A 265 26.16 1.80 23.14
N ARG A 266 26.95 2.69 22.52
CA ARG A 266 28.36 2.47 22.15
C ARG A 266 29.36 3.27 23.00
N ARG A 267 28.91 3.88 24.10
CA ARG A 267 29.76 4.62 25.06
C ARG A 267 29.85 3.87 26.37
#